data_AF-A0A938HDR6-F1
#
_entry.id   AF-A0A938HDR6-F1
#
_cell.length_a   1.000
_cell.length_b   1.000
_cell.length_c   1.000
_cell.angle_alpha   90.00
_cell.angle_beta   90.00
_cell.angle_gamma   90.00
#
_symmetry.space_group_name_H-M   'P 1'
#
loop_
_entity.id
_entity.type
_entity.pdbx_description
1 polymer ?
#
loop_
_entity_poly.entity_id
_entity_poly.type
_entity_poly.pdbx_seq_one_letter_code
_entity_poly.pdbx_strand_id
1 'polypeptide(L)'
;MNKLLLFSLILLLFSCGKYKQNSKNLNGTWQVDVVRIEDGEGFLFYDSLPNGSFSFDGSTIDGKSNYSYSYFGQYDVLDSVLFTQNSCELDPNGEVLKIARTTDTLEAKIIMLTKKELTFEYYDYLQFRLKRFSCTRN
;
A
#
# COMPACT_ATOMS: atom_id res chain seq x y z
N MET A 1 -39.27 -13.20 0.41
CA MET A 1 -38.54 -12.02 0.94
C MET A 1 -37.57 -12.35 2.08
N ASN A 2 -37.91 -13.16 3.08
CA ASN A 2 -37.01 -13.44 4.22
C ASN A 2 -35.66 -14.10 3.87
N LYS A 3 -35.60 -14.95 2.83
CA LYS A 3 -34.34 -15.61 2.41
C LYS A 3 -33.32 -14.65 1.77
N LEU A 4 -33.80 -13.62 1.05
CA LEU A 4 -32.96 -12.59 0.41
C LEU A 4 -32.36 -11.63 1.45
N LEU A 5 -33.14 -11.26 2.47
CA LEU A 5 -32.65 -10.47 3.60
C LEU A 5 -31.58 -11.22 4.41
N LEU A 6 -31.77 -12.52 4.64
CA LEU A 6 -30.78 -13.35 5.32
C LEU A 6 -29.47 -13.45 4.52
N PHE A 7 -29.56 -13.59 3.19
CA PHE A 7 -28.40 -13.65 2.32
C PHE A 7 -27.62 -12.32 2.28
N SER A 8 -28.34 -11.19 2.26
CA SER A 8 -27.73 -9.86 2.39
C SER A 8 -27.02 -9.66 3.73
N LEU A 9 -27.62 -10.14 4.83
CA LEU A 9 -27.02 -10.04 6.17
C LEU A 9 -25.73 -10.86 6.30
N ILE A 10 -25.69 -12.05 5.69
CA ILE A 10 -24.50 -12.93 5.69
C ILE A 10 -23.35 -12.28 4.91
N LEU A 11 -23.60 -11.62 3.77
CA LEU A 11 -22.58 -10.92 2.99
C LEU A 11 -21.94 -9.76 3.78
N LEU A 12 -22.72 -9.06 4.60
CA LEU A 12 -22.21 -7.98 5.45
C LEU A 12 -21.28 -8.46 6.58
N LEU A 13 -21.48 -9.69 7.09
CA LEU A 13 -20.63 -10.26 8.13
C LEU A 13 -19.21 -10.58 7.64
N PHE A 14 -19.06 -10.96 6.37
CA PHE A 14 -17.75 -11.31 5.80
C PHE A 14 -16.86 -10.09 5.56
N SER A 15 -17.43 -8.94 5.16
CA SER A 15 -16.66 -7.70 4.95
C SER A 15 -16.03 -7.19 6.25
N CYS A 16 -16.78 -7.23 7.36
CA CYS A 16 -16.30 -6.80 8.68
C CYS A 16 -15.14 -7.67 9.20
N GLY A 17 -15.10 -8.96 8.85
CA GLY A 17 -14.02 -9.86 9.22
C GLY A 17 -12.68 -9.47 8.58
N LYS A 18 -12.68 -9.14 7.29
CA LYS A 18 -11.47 -8.74 6.55
C LYS A 18 -10.95 -7.39 7.02
N TYR A 19 -11.82 -6.39 7.18
CA TYR A 19 -11.45 -5.10 7.75
C TYR A 19 -10.79 -5.25 9.12
N LYS A 20 -11.42 -5.99 10.04
CA LYS A 20 -10.89 -6.18 11.40
C LYS A 20 -9.52 -6.87 11.39
N GLN A 21 -9.34 -7.88 10.55
CA GLN A 21 -8.07 -8.57 10.41
C GLN A 21 -6.98 -7.67 9.83
N ASN A 22 -7.29 -6.94 8.77
CA ASN A 22 -6.32 -6.07 8.10
C ASN A 22 -5.98 -4.85 8.95
N SER A 23 -6.95 -4.24 9.63
CA SER A 23 -6.70 -3.16 10.59
C SER A 23 -5.74 -3.60 11.69
N LYS A 24 -5.94 -4.81 12.25
CA LYS A 24 -5.02 -5.38 13.25
C LYS A 24 -3.64 -5.66 12.69
N ASN A 25 -3.57 -6.24 11.50
CA ASN A 25 -2.31 -6.64 10.89
C ASN A 25 -1.54 -5.45 10.33
N LEU A 26 -2.17 -4.36 9.92
CA LEU A 26 -1.48 -3.23 9.29
C LEU A 26 -0.57 -2.49 10.28
N ASN A 27 -1.02 -2.33 11.53
CA ASN A 27 -0.28 -1.59 12.57
C ASN A 27 1.09 -2.21 12.85
N GLY A 28 2.12 -1.37 12.91
CA GLY A 28 3.51 -1.76 13.12
C GLY A 28 4.45 -1.16 12.07
N THR A 29 5.73 -1.52 12.16
CA THR A 29 6.78 -1.08 11.24
C THR A 29 7.06 -2.15 10.20
N TRP A 30 7.12 -1.72 8.95
CA TRP A 30 7.31 -2.55 7.77
C TRP A 30 8.55 -2.11 7.02
N GLN A 31 9.56 -2.97 6.99
CA GLN A 31 10.78 -2.81 6.22
C GLN A 31 10.47 -3.03 4.74
N VAL A 32 10.86 -2.09 3.88
CA VAL A 32 10.68 -2.26 2.43
C VAL A 32 11.77 -3.20 1.92
N ASP A 33 11.36 -4.26 1.22
CA ASP A 33 12.27 -5.27 0.66
C ASP A 33 12.36 -5.16 -0.87
N VAL A 34 11.24 -4.85 -1.53
CA VAL A 34 11.17 -4.73 -2.99
C VAL A 34 10.25 -3.58 -3.36
N VAL A 35 10.68 -2.78 -4.33
CA VAL A 35 9.83 -1.79 -4.99
C VAL A 35 9.68 -2.16 -6.45
N ARG A 36 8.45 -2.18 -6.94
CA ARG A 36 8.15 -2.31 -8.36
C ARG A 36 7.50 -1.03 -8.87
N ILE A 37 7.98 -0.54 -10.01
CA ILE A 37 7.48 0.65 -10.68
C ILE A 37 6.94 0.24 -12.05
N GLU A 38 5.74 0.68 -12.38
CA GLU A 38 5.24 0.74 -13.75
C GLU A 38 5.19 2.20 -14.17
N ASP A 39 5.84 2.57 -15.27
CA ASP A 39 5.79 3.94 -15.78
C ASP A 39 4.51 4.19 -16.63
N GLY A 40 4.35 5.42 -17.09
CA GLY A 40 3.21 5.82 -17.93
C GLY A 40 3.16 5.15 -19.30
N GLU A 41 4.22 4.48 -19.73
CA GLU A 41 4.28 3.70 -20.97
C GLU A 41 4.01 2.21 -20.74
N GLY A 42 3.84 1.78 -19.48
CA GLY A 42 3.56 0.40 -19.09
C GLY A 42 4.82 -0.44 -18.88
N PHE A 43 6.01 0.17 -18.83
CA PHE A 43 7.25 -0.55 -18.56
C PHE A 43 7.43 -0.82 -17.08
N LEU A 44 7.87 -2.04 -16.77
CA LEU A 44 8.04 -2.52 -15.41
C LEU A 44 9.51 -2.55 -14.98
N PHE A 45 9.77 -1.98 -13.82
CA PHE A 45 11.08 -1.92 -13.20
C PHE A 45 11.02 -2.42 -11.76
N TYR A 46 12.11 -3.00 -11.29
CA TYR A 46 12.24 -3.52 -9.94
C TYR A 46 13.50 -2.98 -9.26
N ASP A 47 13.35 -2.52 -8.04
CA ASP A 47 14.46 -2.35 -7.10
C ASP A 47 14.39 -3.47 -6.06
N SER A 48 15.45 -4.27 -5.98
CA SER A 48 15.60 -5.34 -5.00
C SER A 48 16.48 -4.97 -3.80
N LEU A 49 16.99 -3.74 -3.77
CA LEU A 49 17.75 -3.17 -2.64
C LEU A 49 17.20 -1.80 -2.20
N PRO A 50 15.86 -1.61 -2.10
CA PRO A 50 15.31 -0.38 -1.58
C PRO A 50 15.73 -0.18 -0.12
N ASN A 51 15.84 1.07 0.30
CA ASN A 51 16.17 1.41 1.68
C ASN A 51 15.05 2.21 2.32
N GLY A 52 14.56 1.73 3.46
CA GLY A 52 13.60 2.44 4.29
C GLY A 52 12.45 1.59 4.78
N SER A 53 11.51 2.22 5.49
CA SER A 53 10.42 1.53 6.18
C SER A 53 9.21 2.44 6.32
N PHE A 54 8.04 1.84 6.49
CA PHE A 54 6.79 2.54 6.82
C PHE A 54 6.26 2.05 8.17
N SER A 55 5.84 2.97 9.03
CA SER A 55 5.24 2.69 10.33
C SER A 55 3.80 3.16 10.36
N PHE A 56 2.91 2.27 10.77
CA PHE A 56 1.47 2.54 10.94
C PHE A 56 1.10 2.48 12.41
N ASP A 57 0.47 3.54 12.92
CA ASP A 57 -0.03 3.60 14.31
C ASP A 57 -1.53 3.27 14.43
N GLY A 58 -2.20 3.05 13.30
CA GLY A 58 -3.64 2.80 13.19
C GLY A 58 -4.46 4.00 12.72
N SER A 59 -3.86 5.19 12.69
CA SER A 59 -4.47 6.43 12.21
C SER A 59 -3.56 7.23 11.29
N THR A 60 -2.25 7.02 11.39
CA THR A 60 -1.24 7.67 10.59
C THR A 60 -0.22 6.68 10.05
N ILE A 61 0.42 7.08 8.95
CA ILE A 61 1.59 6.47 8.36
C ILE A 61 2.77 7.45 8.43
N ASP A 62 3.92 6.93 8.81
CA ASP A 62 5.19 7.66 8.83
C ASP A 62 6.31 6.82 8.23
N GLY A 63 7.23 7.47 7.54
CA GLY A 63 8.45 6.82 7.07
C GLY A 63 8.83 7.22 5.66
N LYS A 64 9.97 6.70 5.21
CA LYS A 64 10.54 6.99 3.91
C LYS A 64 11.05 5.70 3.29
N SER A 65 10.90 5.59 1.98
CA SER A 65 11.60 4.60 1.16
C SER A 65 12.33 5.31 0.03
N ASN A 66 13.63 5.03 -0.14
CA ASN A 66 14.43 5.44 -1.29
C ASN A 66 14.69 4.19 -2.12
N TYR A 67 14.61 4.34 -3.44
CA TYR A 67 14.81 3.24 -4.37
C TYR A 67 15.34 3.77 -5.71
N SER A 68 15.93 2.87 -6.48
CA SER A 68 16.49 3.16 -7.79
C SER A 68 16.24 2.04 -8.79
N TYR A 69 16.09 2.39 -10.05
CA TYR A 69 15.95 1.40 -11.12
C TYR A 69 16.64 1.84 -12.40
N SER A 70 17.16 0.88 -13.16
CA SER A 70 17.84 1.13 -14.42
C SER A 70 16.85 1.15 -15.58
N TYR A 71 16.78 2.28 -16.28
CA TYR A 71 15.92 2.45 -17.44
C TYR A 71 16.60 1.83 -18.68
N PHE A 72 16.37 0.54 -18.88
CA PHE A 72 16.95 -0.25 -19.98
C PHE A 72 18.48 -0.15 -20.09
N GLY A 73 19.19 0.02 -18.96
CA GLY A 73 20.64 0.15 -18.92
C GLY A 73 21.19 1.47 -19.46
N GLN A 74 20.34 2.44 -19.79
CA GLN A 74 20.76 3.73 -20.33
C GLN A 74 21.12 4.73 -19.23
N TYR A 75 20.30 4.76 -18.17
CA TYR A 75 20.49 5.61 -17.01
C TYR A 75 19.72 5.04 -15.82
N ASP A 76 20.12 5.43 -14.61
CA ASP A 76 19.42 5.07 -13.39
C ASP A 76 18.47 6.19 -12.95
N VAL A 77 17.27 5.82 -12.54
CA VAL A 77 16.29 6.72 -11.96
C VAL A 77 16.35 6.57 -10.45
N LEU A 78 16.64 7.66 -9.75
CA LEU A 78 16.53 7.74 -8.29
C LEU A 78 15.17 8.32 -7.92
N ASP A 79 14.47 7.68 -7.00
CA ASP A 79 13.14 8.11 -6.56
C ASP A 79 12.93 7.78 -5.08
N SER A 80 11.88 8.35 -4.49
CA SER A 80 11.53 8.09 -3.11
C SER A 80 10.06 8.34 -2.82
N VAL A 81 9.60 7.78 -1.71
CA VAL A 81 8.31 8.09 -1.11
C VAL A 81 8.55 8.50 0.33
N LEU A 82 7.94 9.60 0.74
CA LEU A 82 8.00 10.13 2.09
C LEU A 82 6.58 10.33 2.62
N PHE A 83 6.33 9.79 3.80
CA PHE A 83 5.15 10.06 4.60
C PHE A 83 5.59 10.65 5.94
N THR A 84 4.98 11.75 6.35
CA THR A 84 5.28 12.48 7.59
C THR A 84 3.99 12.63 8.39
N GLN A 85 3.70 11.64 9.23
CA GLN A 85 2.46 11.57 10.02
C GLN A 85 1.19 11.78 9.15
N ASN A 86 1.17 11.22 7.95
CA ASN A 86 0.02 11.36 7.05
C ASN A 86 -1.15 10.55 7.61
N SER A 87 -2.35 11.13 7.65
CA SER A 87 -3.55 10.39 8.04
C SER A 87 -3.78 9.22 7.08
N CYS A 88 -4.06 8.04 7.62
CA CYS A 88 -4.39 6.88 6.83
C CYS A 88 -5.52 6.04 7.43
N GLU A 89 -6.38 5.51 6.57
CA GLU A 89 -7.50 4.65 6.97
C GLU A 89 -7.72 3.52 5.96
N LEU A 90 -8.18 2.38 6.44
CA LEU A 90 -8.68 1.32 5.58
C LEU A 90 -10.11 1.64 5.14
N ASP A 91 -10.42 1.34 3.88
CA ASP A 91 -11.80 1.35 3.41
C ASP A 91 -12.66 0.31 4.17
N PRO A 92 -14.00 0.38 4.09
CA PRO A 92 -14.87 -0.55 4.82
C PRO A 92 -14.63 -2.03 4.53
N ASN A 93 -14.06 -2.38 3.37
CA ASN A 93 -13.73 -3.76 3.02
C ASN A 93 -12.33 -4.20 3.50
N GLY A 94 -11.51 -3.27 3.96
CA GLY A 94 -10.12 -3.52 4.36
C GLY A 94 -9.19 -3.83 3.20
N GLU A 95 -9.54 -3.44 1.97
CA GLU A 95 -8.79 -3.74 0.74
C GLU A 95 -7.99 -2.55 0.23
N VAL A 96 -8.42 -1.33 0.57
CA VAL A 96 -7.78 -0.10 0.13
C VAL A 96 -7.36 0.70 1.36
N LEU A 97 -6.09 1.07 1.42
CA LEU A 97 -5.54 2.02 2.36
C LEU A 97 -5.57 3.42 1.73
N LYS A 98 -6.38 4.31 2.29
CA LYS A 98 -6.42 5.72 1.90
C LYS A 98 -5.37 6.47 2.70
N ILE A 99 -4.53 7.27 2.03
CA ILE A 99 -3.48 8.07 2.68
C ILE A 99 -3.64 9.52 2.24
N ALA A 100 -3.95 10.40 3.20
CA ALA A 100 -4.13 11.82 2.93
C ALA A 100 -2.76 12.52 2.87
N ARG A 101 -2.41 13.04 1.70
CA ARG A 101 -1.26 13.93 1.48
C ARG A 101 -1.74 15.37 1.42
N THR A 102 -0.80 16.31 1.48
CA THR A 102 -1.10 17.74 1.27
C THR A 102 -1.55 18.03 -0.16
N THR A 103 -1.14 17.20 -1.13
CA THR A 103 -1.42 17.37 -2.56
C THR A 103 -2.70 16.66 -3.03
N ASP A 104 -3.02 15.52 -2.44
CA ASP A 104 -4.03 14.57 -2.91
C ASP A 104 -4.27 13.47 -1.86
N THR A 105 -5.20 12.56 -2.14
CA THR A 105 -5.37 11.33 -1.35
C THR A 105 -4.95 10.14 -2.19
N LEU A 106 -3.98 9.38 -1.71
CA LEU A 106 -3.57 8.13 -2.34
C LEU A 106 -4.57 7.02 -1.97
N GLU A 107 -4.96 6.23 -2.95
CA GLU A 107 -5.72 5.00 -2.75
C GLU A 107 -4.81 3.80 -3.01
N ALA A 108 -4.22 3.26 -1.95
CA ALA A 108 -3.31 2.14 -2.01
C ALA A 108 -4.05 0.81 -1.86
N LYS A 109 -4.12 0.04 -2.93
CA LYS A 109 -4.67 -1.31 -2.90
C LYS A 109 -3.75 -2.24 -2.13
N ILE A 110 -4.28 -2.91 -1.12
CA ILE A 110 -3.60 -3.99 -0.40
C ILE A 110 -3.71 -5.26 -1.24
N ILE A 111 -2.57 -5.73 -1.73
CA ILE A 111 -2.45 -6.98 -2.50
C ILE A 111 -2.29 -8.16 -1.53
N MET A 112 -1.49 -7.97 -0.48
CA MET A 112 -1.25 -8.97 0.56
C MET A 112 -1.05 -8.28 1.91
N LEU A 113 -1.67 -8.83 2.96
CA LEU A 113 -1.41 -8.40 4.33
C LEU A 113 -1.53 -9.60 5.28
N THR A 114 -0.39 -10.03 5.82
CA THR A 114 -0.29 -11.06 6.83
C THR A 114 0.32 -10.47 8.10
N LYS A 115 0.71 -11.32 9.06
CA LYS A 115 1.46 -10.87 10.24
C LYS A 115 2.93 -10.54 9.93
N LYS A 116 3.44 -10.95 8.77
CA LYS A 116 4.86 -10.85 8.41
C LYS A 116 5.11 -10.12 7.10
N GLU A 117 4.12 -10.08 6.22
CA GLU A 117 4.24 -9.53 4.87
C GLU A 117 3.14 -8.50 4.63
N LEU A 118 3.52 -7.40 4.00
CA LEU A 118 2.63 -6.36 3.50
C LEU A 118 3.02 -6.07 2.05
N THR A 119 2.06 -6.14 1.14
CA THR A 119 2.21 -5.65 -0.22
C THR A 119 1.07 -4.72 -0.55
N PHE A 120 1.40 -3.49 -0.91
CA PHE A 120 0.43 -2.50 -1.35
C PHE A 120 0.90 -1.78 -2.61
N GLU A 121 -0.06 -1.27 -3.36
CA GLU A 121 0.17 -0.61 -4.64
C GLU A 121 -0.74 0.59 -4.80
N TYR A 122 -0.20 1.71 -5.28
CA TYR A 122 -0.97 2.89 -5.61
C TYR A 122 -0.43 3.55 -6.87
N TYR A 123 -1.30 4.28 -7.56
CA TYR A 123 -0.90 5.11 -8.69
C TYR A 123 -0.54 6.51 -8.20
N ASP A 124 0.69 6.94 -8.47
CA ASP A 124 1.17 8.29 -8.18
C ASP A 124 0.86 9.21 -9.37
N TYR A 125 -0.29 9.89 -9.30
CA TYR A 125 -0.77 10.76 -10.39
C TYR A 125 0.17 11.92 -10.71
N LEU A 126 0.98 12.36 -9.75
CA LEU A 126 1.94 13.45 -9.96
C LEU A 126 3.14 12.99 -10.80
N GLN A 127 3.53 11.73 -10.69
CA GLN A 127 4.67 11.16 -11.40
C GLN A 127 4.29 10.23 -12.56
N PHE A 128 2.99 9.98 -12.75
CA PHE A 128 2.45 9.02 -13.72
C PHE A 128 3.08 7.63 -13.60
N ARG A 129 3.11 7.10 -12.36
CA ARG A 129 3.72 5.80 -12.05
C ARG A 129 2.85 4.97 -11.14
N LEU A 130 2.67 3.69 -11.46
CA LEU A 130 2.16 2.71 -10.50
C LEU A 130 3.32 2.24 -9.62
N LYS A 131 3.19 2.39 -8.31
CA LYS A 131 4.21 1.99 -7.34
C LYS A 131 3.69 0.88 -6.48
N ARG A 132 4.46 -0.21 -6.37
CA ARG A 132 4.17 -1.34 -5.49
C ARG A 132 5.32 -1.56 -4.52
N PHE A 133 4.98 -1.62 -3.24
CA PHE A 133 5.92 -1.88 -2.16
C PHE A 133 5.62 -3.26 -1.59
N SER A 134 6.65 -4.11 -1.52
CA SER A 134 6.61 -5.37 -0.79
C SER A 134 7.51 -5.23 0.43
N CYS A 135 6.94 -5.50 1.59
CA CYS A 135 7.54 -5.22 2.87
C CYS A 135 7.42 -6.42 3.81
N THR A 136 8.38 -6.54 4.71
CA THR A 136 8.36 -7.48 5.83
C THR A 136 8.27 -6.75 7.15
N ARG A 137 7.70 -7.42 8.14
CA ARG A 137 7.59 -6.88 9.49
C ARG A 137 8.93 -7.01 10.22
N ASN A 138 9.42 -5.89 10.75
CA ASN A 138 10.56 -5.86 11.69
C ASN A 138 10.17 -6.43 13.06
#